data_AF-D8MAE7-F1
#
_entry.id   AF-D8MAE7-F1
#
_cell.length_a   1.000
_cell.length_b   1.000
_cell.length_c   1.000
_cell.angle_alpha   90.00
_cell.angle_beta   90.00
_cell.angle_gamma   90.00
#
_symmetry.space_group_name_H-M   'P 1'
#
loop_
_entity.id
_entity.type
_entity.pdbx_description
1 polymer ?
#
loop_
_entity_poly.entity_id
_entity_poly.type
_entity_poly.pdbx_seq_one_letter_code
_entity_poly.pdbx_strand_id
1 'polypeptide(L)'
;MIISRYPYHKIDYHFQNYIDSTLEGIDIVEFARFYKQLGFSRGEKDGNYGIFFREWAPHALRLSLVGDFNNWDPKANEATSIGNGIYELFLPDTIEGYF
;
A
#
# COMPACT_ATOMS: atom_id res chain seq x y z
N MET A 1 29.32 -38.36 -13.44
CA MET A 1 28.50 -37.35 -12.74
C MET A 1 27.70 -36.60 -13.79
N ILE A 2 26.41 -36.91 -13.94
CA ILE A 2 25.55 -36.33 -14.99
C ILE A 2 24.86 -35.10 -14.41
N ILE A 3 25.18 -33.92 -14.94
CA ILE A 3 24.43 -32.69 -14.65
C ILE A 3 23.25 -32.65 -15.63
N SER A 4 22.07 -33.02 -15.16
CA SER A 4 20.81 -32.85 -15.88
C SER A 4 20.59 -31.35 -16.13
N ARG A 5 20.50 -30.94 -17.40
CA ARG A 5 20.01 -29.60 -17.76
C ARG A 5 18.50 -29.58 -17.48
N TYR A 6 18.11 -28.93 -16.39
CA TYR A 6 16.70 -28.65 -16.14
C TYR A 6 16.16 -27.81 -17.31
N PRO A 7 15.07 -28.23 -17.97
CA PRO A 7 14.54 -27.49 -19.11
C PRO A 7 14.01 -26.12 -18.67
N TYR A 8 14.52 -25.05 -19.26
CA TYR A 8 14.13 -23.66 -18.98
C TYR A 8 12.61 -23.43 -19.04
N HIS A 9 11.89 -24.10 -19.96
CA HIS A 9 10.43 -23.96 -20.10
C HIS A 9 9.63 -24.43 -18.86
N LYS A 10 10.18 -25.29 -18.00
CA LYS A 10 9.52 -25.69 -16.76
C LYS A 10 9.68 -24.65 -15.65
N ILE A 11 10.79 -23.91 -15.66
CA ILE A 11 11.04 -22.84 -14.68
C ILE A 11 10.01 -21.72 -14.89
N ASP A 12 9.78 -21.34 -16.14
CA ASP A 12 8.82 -20.28 -16.48
C ASP A 12 7.38 -20.65 -16.09
N TYR A 13 6.96 -21.91 -16.31
CA TYR A 13 5.61 -22.36 -15.95
C TYR A 13 5.37 -22.38 -14.43
N HIS A 14 6.32 -22.91 -13.64
CA HIS A 14 6.19 -22.93 -12.19
C HIS A 14 6.24 -21.51 -11.60
N PHE A 15 7.01 -20.62 -12.21
CA PHE A 15 7.07 -19.22 -11.82
C PHE A 15 5.75 -18.49 -12.09
N GLN A 16 5.14 -18.68 -13.26
CA GLN A 16 3.86 -18.04 -13.58
C GLN A 16 2.71 -18.57 -12.72
N ASN A 17 2.62 -19.89 -12.53
CA ASN A 17 1.62 -20.44 -11.61
C ASN A 17 1.79 -19.92 -10.17
N TYR A 18 3.04 -19.70 -9.73
CA TYR A 18 3.33 -19.13 -8.42
C TYR A 18 2.87 -17.67 -8.34
N ILE A 19 3.16 -16.86 -9.37
CA ILE A 19 2.67 -15.48 -9.45
C ILE A 19 1.15 -15.45 -9.44
N ASP A 20 0.49 -16.22 -10.31
CA ASP A 20 -0.97 -16.22 -10.44
C ASP A 20 -1.66 -16.62 -9.13
N SER A 21 -1.14 -17.63 -8.44
CA SER A 21 -1.68 -18.09 -7.15
C SER A 21 -1.39 -17.14 -5.99
N THR A 22 -0.27 -16.43 -6.01
CA THR A 22 0.15 -15.54 -4.92
C THR A 22 -0.43 -14.14 -5.06
N LEU A 23 -0.52 -13.64 -6.28
CA LEU A 23 -0.99 -12.29 -6.58
C LEU A 23 -2.48 -12.25 -6.95
N GLU A 24 -3.20 -13.36 -6.78
CA GLU A 24 -4.63 -13.47 -7.10
C GLU A 24 -4.95 -12.99 -8.54
N GLY A 25 -4.04 -13.25 -9.48
CA GLY A 25 -4.13 -12.81 -10.87
C GLY A 25 -3.72 -11.36 -11.15
N ILE A 26 -3.16 -10.63 -10.18
CA ILE A 26 -2.53 -9.32 -10.40
C ILE A 26 -1.18 -9.54 -11.10
N ASP A 27 -0.93 -8.78 -12.17
CA ASP A 27 0.36 -8.78 -12.87
C ASP A 27 1.49 -8.29 -11.95
N ILE A 28 2.68 -8.90 -12.05
CA ILE A 28 3.83 -8.57 -11.18
C ILE A 28 4.27 -7.10 -11.30
N VAL A 29 4.15 -6.49 -12.47
CA VAL A 29 4.50 -5.07 -12.66
C VAL A 29 3.45 -4.18 -12.00
N GLU A 30 2.19 -4.58 -12.04
CA GLU A 30 1.12 -3.89 -11.31
C GLU A 30 1.29 -4.03 -9.80
N PHE A 31 1.55 -5.24 -9.30
CA PHE A 31 1.85 -5.48 -7.89
C PHE A 31 3.02 -4.63 -7.40
N ALA A 32 4.11 -4.59 -8.16
CA ALA A 32 5.28 -3.79 -7.82
C ALA A 32 5.02 -2.27 -7.82
N ARG A 33 3.87 -1.78 -8.32
CA ARG A 33 3.49 -0.37 -8.31
C ARG A 33 2.64 0.04 -7.11
N PHE A 34 2.27 -0.87 -6.21
CA PHE A 34 1.47 -0.53 -5.03
C PHE A 34 2.09 0.56 -4.14
N TYR A 35 3.41 0.76 -4.17
CA TYR A 35 4.07 1.90 -3.49
C TYR A 35 3.58 3.27 -3.96
N LYS A 36 2.93 3.37 -5.13
CA LYS A 36 2.32 4.61 -5.62
C LYS A 36 0.95 4.88 -5.00
N GLN A 37 0.32 3.85 -4.44
CA GLN A 37 -1.02 3.90 -3.88
C GLN A 37 -0.98 3.86 -2.35
N LEU A 38 -0.14 3.00 -1.77
CA LEU A 38 0.10 2.85 -0.34
C LEU A 38 1.22 3.80 0.16
N GLY A 39 1.27 4.00 1.47
CA GLY A 39 2.13 4.99 2.11
C GLY A 39 1.59 6.41 1.95
N PHE A 40 2.49 7.36 1.71
CA PHE A 40 2.14 8.77 1.59
C PHE A 40 2.12 9.21 0.13
N SER A 41 1.03 9.85 -0.29
CA SER A 41 0.88 10.40 -1.63
C SER A 41 0.23 11.78 -1.58
N ARG A 42 0.66 12.69 -2.47
CA ARG A 42 0.00 13.99 -2.65
C ARG A 42 -1.29 13.82 -3.47
N GLY A 43 -2.32 14.57 -3.13
CA GLY A 43 -3.57 14.56 -3.89
C GLY A 43 -4.54 15.66 -3.49
N GLU A 44 -5.76 15.56 -4.02
CA GLU A 44 -6.86 16.47 -3.74
C GLU A 44 -8.06 15.66 -3.23
N LYS A 45 -8.72 16.15 -2.19
CA LYS A 45 -9.97 15.58 -1.65
C LYS A 45 -10.94 16.72 -1.34
N ASP A 46 -12.15 16.63 -1.89
CA ASP A 46 -13.23 17.60 -1.66
C ASP A 46 -12.79 19.07 -1.87
N GLY A 47 -11.99 19.33 -2.92
CA GLY A 47 -11.47 20.66 -3.26
C GLY A 47 -10.27 21.14 -2.45
N ASN A 48 -9.71 20.30 -1.57
CA ASN A 48 -8.54 20.63 -0.74
C ASN A 48 -7.34 19.81 -1.18
N TYR A 49 -6.18 20.47 -1.35
CA TYR A 49 -4.89 19.79 -1.56
C TYR A 49 -4.33 19.27 -0.24
N GLY A 50 -3.64 18.14 -0.28
CA GLY A 50 -3.09 17.52 0.92
C GLY A 50 -2.33 16.24 0.66
N ILE A 51 -2.22 15.44 1.71
CA ILE A 51 -1.65 14.09 1.66
C ILE A 51 -2.71 13.04 1.96
N PHE A 52 -2.72 12.00 1.14
CA PHE A 52 -3.30 10.72 1.49
C PHE A 52 -2.23 9.85 2.15
N PHE A 53 -2.54 9.35 3.33
CA PHE A 53 -1.86 8.22 3.93
C PHE A 53 -2.71 6.96 3.76
N ARG A 54 -2.13 5.90 3.21
CA ARG A 54 -2.79 4.60 3.04
C ARG A 54 -1.93 3.46 3.54
N GLU A 55 -2.54 2.52 4.26
CA GLU A 55 -1.83 1.35 4.78
C GLU A 55 -2.67 0.09 4.62
N TRP A 56 -2.04 -1.01 4.24
CA TRP A 56 -2.70 -2.30 4.20
C TRP A 56 -2.56 -2.99 5.56
N ALA A 57 -3.66 -3.04 6.29
CA ALA A 57 -3.74 -3.61 7.63
C ALA A 57 -5.04 -4.40 7.81
N PRO A 58 -5.24 -5.51 7.07
CA PRO A 58 -6.53 -6.22 6.97
C PRO A 58 -7.04 -6.79 8.29
N HIS A 59 -6.16 -6.98 9.26
CA HIS A 59 -6.50 -7.51 10.58
C HIS A 59 -6.43 -6.45 11.69
N ALA A 60 -6.17 -5.18 11.35
CA ALA A 60 -6.21 -4.11 12.32
C ALA A 60 -7.66 -3.82 12.73
N LEU A 61 -7.88 -3.61 14.03
CA LEU A 61 -9.17 -3.14 14.54
C LEU A 61 -9.37 -1.64 14.29
N ARG A 62 -8.27 -0.88 14.38
CA ARG A 62 -8.17 0.57 14.14
C ARG A 62 -6.75 0.88 13.70
N LEU A 63 -6.58 1.99 13.00
CA LEU A 63 -5.28 2.49 12.58
C LEU A 63 -5.26 3.99 12.76
N SER A 64 -4.22 4.52 13.39
CA SER A 64 -3.98 5.97 13.51
C SER A 64 -2.60 6.32 13.02
N LEU A 65 -2.45 7.46 12.38
CA LEU A 65 -1.16 8.05 12.07
C LEU A 65 -0.73 8.96 13.22
N VAL A 66 0.47 8.77 13.74
CA VAL A 66 1.00 9.52 14.89
C VAL A 66 2.38 10.07 14.61
N GLY A 67 2.68 11.25 15.12
CA GLY A 67 3.98 11.89 15.03
C GLY A 67 3.98 13.28 15.63
N ASP A 68 5.07 14.03 15.38
CA ASP A 68 5.22 15.38 15.95
C ASP A 68 4.08 16.33 15.57
N PHE A 69 3.55 16.20 14.34
CA PHE A 69 2.46 17.05 13.81
C PHE A 69 1.13 16.92 14.58
N ASN A 70 0.93 15.83 15.33
CA ASN A 70 -0.25 15.64 16.18
C ASN A 70 0.10 15.39 17.65
N ASN A 71 1.29 15.84 18.06
CA ASN A 71 1.78 15.73 19.44
C ASN A 71 1.77 14.27 19.95
N TRP A 72 1.97 13.31 19.04
CA TRP A 72 1.91 11.88 19.31
C TRP A 72 0.56 11.39 19.90
N ASP A 73 -0.54 12.11 19.68
CA ASP A 73 -1.88 11.71 20.14
C ASP A 73 -2.49 10.64 19.20
N PRO A 74 -2.69 9.39 19.66
CA PRO A 74 -3.25 8.31 18.85
C PRO A 74 -4.72 8.52 18.47
N LYS A 75 -5.41 9.51 19.04
CA LYS A 75 -6.82 9.81 18.74
C LYS A 75 -6.98 10.96 17.75
N ALA A 76 -5.92 11.71 17.46
CA ALA A 76 -5.99 12.90 16.63
C ALA A 76 -6.24 12.59 15.14
N ASN A 77 -5.67 11.49 14.64
CA ASN A 77 -5.70 11.15 13.22
C ASN A 77 -5.94 9.65 12.97
N GLU A 78 -7.16 9.19 13.28
CA GLU A 78 -7.60 7.82 12.97
C GLU A 78 -7.96 7.69 11.47
N ALA A 79 -7.41 6.67 10.82
CA ALA A 79 -7.67 6.33 9.43
C ALA A 79 -8.97 5.53 9.30
N THR A 80 -9.66 5.68 8.16
CA THR A 80 -10.90 4.98 7.85
C THR A 80 -10.61 3.78 6.96
N SER A 81 -11.21 2.62 7.25
CA SER A 81 -11.13 1.49 6.32
C SER A 81 -11.93 1.80 5.05
N ILE A 82 -11.28 1.66 3.90
CA ILE A 82 -11.89 1.87 2.57
C ILE A 82 -12.18 0.55 1.84
N GLY A 83 -12.09 -0.59 2.55
CA GLY A 83 -12.24 -1.93 1.99
C GLY A 83 -10.90 -2.62 1.68
N ASN A 84 -10.95 -3.91 1.37
CA ASN A 84 -9.78 -4.77 1.04
C ASN A 84 -8.63 -4.70 2.07
N GLY A 85 -8.95 -4.40 3.32
CA GLY A 85 -7.95 -4.24 4.39
C GLY A 85 -7.13 -2.96 4.31
N ILE A 86 -7.45 -2.04 3.41
CA ILE A 86 -6.76 -0.75 3.28
C ILE A 86 -7.43 0.28 4.20
N TYR A 87 -6.60 0.99 4.96
CA TYR A 87 -6.98 2.15 5.75
C TYR A 87 -6.47 3.42 5.07
N GLU A 88 -7.28 4.47 5.02
CA GLU A 88 -6.95 5.76 4.43
C GLU A 88 -7.20 6.91 5.41
N LEU A 89 -6.28 7.87 5.42
CA LEU A 89 -6.42 9.17 6.06
C LEU A 89 -6.05 10.27 5.05
N PHE A 90 -6.81 11.36 5.04
CA PHE A 90 -6.46 12.56 4.30
C PHE A 90 -6.09 13.69 5.27
N LEU A 91 -4.91 14.27 5.07
CA LEU A 91 -4.40 15.42 5.80
C LEU A 91 -4.35 16.62 4.84
N PRO A 92 -5.25 17.61 4.99
CA PRO A 92 -5.21 18.81 4.16
C PRO A 92 -3.93 19.61 4.45
N ASP A 93 -3.41 20.31 3.45
CA ASP A 93 -2.30 21.23 3.63
C ASP A 93 -2.68 22.35 4.60
N THR A 94 -1.77 22.70 5.51
CA THR A 94 -1.90 23.92 6.32
C THR A 94 -1.30 25.12 5.57
N ILE A 95 -1.64 26.33 6.03
CA ILE A 95 -1.16 27.60 5.44
C ILE A 95 0.39 27.68 5.43
N GLU A 96 1.07 26.96 6.32
CA GLU A 96 2.53 26.93 6.42
C GLU A 96 3.21 25.93 5.47
N GLY A 97 2.44 25.17 4.69
CA GLY A 97 2.97 24.18 3.73
C GLY A 97 3.42 22.86 4.34
N TYR A 98 3.18 22.67 5.65
CA TYR A 98 3.25 21.38 6.35
C TYR A 98 1.84 20.84 6.60
N PHE A 99 1.71 19.56 6.98
CA PHE A 99 0.44 18.98 7.45
C PHE A 99 0.08 19.47 8.84
#